data_AF-A0ABD0WFD1-F1
#
_entry.id   AF-A0ABD0WFD1-F1
#
_cell.length_a   1.000
_cell.length_b   1.000
_cell.length_c   1.000
_cell.angle_alpha   90.00
_cell.angle_beta   90.00
_cell.angle_gamma   90.00
#
_symmetry.space_group_name_H-M   'P 1'
#
loop_
_entity.id
_entity.type
_entity.pdbx_description
1 polymer ?
#
loop_
_entity_poly.entity_id
_entity_poly.type
_entity_poly.pdbx_seq_one_letter_code
_entity_poly.pdbx_strand_id
1 'polypeptide(L)'
;MSVERLRDTVDTVHRLGRKGDASTSNNAPRAIIIQFGMRTLRDDVWKKSKDARVCKDMHIRFKEDFSKEDREARAKLWPLVQEARKAGKRAFLKEGYALIDNRRVDPT
;
A
#
# COMPACT_ATOMS: atom_id res chain seq x y z
N MET A 1 -1.58 -21.56 -4.42
CA MET A 1 -0.29 -21.49 -3.69
C MET A 1 -0.55 -22.04 -2.30
N SER A 2 0.22 -23.05 -1.86
CA SER A 2 0.08 -23.60 -0.50
C SER A 2 0.77 -22.69 0.52
N VAL A 3 0.48 -22.88 1.81
CA VAL A 3 1.06 -22.07 2.89
C VAL A 3 2.57 -22.32 3.03
N GLU A 4 3.02 -23.54 2.79
CA GLU A 4 4.44 -23.93 2.86
C GLU A 4 5.24 -23.17 1.82
N ARG A 5 4.79 -23.16 0.57
CA ARG A 5 5.44 -22.39 -0.50
C ARG A 5 5.46 -20.89 -0.24
N LEU A 6 4.53 -20.37 0.56
CA LEU A 6 4.51 -18.94 0.91
C LEU A 6 5.63 -18.60 1.89
N ARG A 7 5.91 -19.48 2.85
CA ARG A 7 6.98 -19.28 3.82
C ARG A 7 8.35 -19.18 3.15
N ASP A 8 8.60 -20.00 2.15
CA ASP A 8 9.88 -20.02 1.41
C ASP A 8 10.09 -18.78 0.53
N THR A 9 9.07 -17.93 0.38
CA THR A 9 9.08 -16.77 -0.53
C THR A 9 9.06 -15.43 0.19
N VAL A 10 9.00 -15.46 1.53
CA VAL A 10 9.06 -14.27 2.38
C VAL A 10 10.49 -14.15 2.90
N ASP A 11 11.15 -13.05 2.55
CA ASP A 11 12.54 -12.80 2.94
C ASP A 11 12.61 -12.31 4.39
N THR A 12 11.82 -11.27 4.70
CA THR A 12 11.82 -10.65 6.03
C THR A 12 10.42 -10.23 6.46
N VAL A 13 10.16 -10.33 7.76
CA VAL A 13 8.93 -9.84 8.40
C VAL A 13 9.30 -9.16 9.70
N HIS A 14 8.93 -7.89 9.85
CA HIS A 14 9.19 -7.16 11.09
C HIS A 14 8.13 -6.09 11.34
N ARG A 15 7.97 -5.70 12.61
CA ARG A 15 7.10 -4.59 12.98
C ARG A 15 7.82 -3.26 12.79
N LEU A 16 7.17 -2.27 12.21
CA LEU A 16 7.70 -0.92 12.04
C LEU A 16 7.69 -0.15 13.38
N GLY A 17 8.72 0.65 13.66
CA GLY A 17 8.81 1.52 14.85
C GLY A 17 9.30 0.84 16.14
N ARG A 18 9.14 1.50 17.29
CA ARG A 18 9.43 0.93 18.63
C ARG A 18 8.13 0.66 19.39
N LYS A 19 8.17 -0.25 20.37
CA LYS A 19 7.03 -0.51 21.26
C LYS A 19 6.85 0.70 22.19
N GLY A 20 5.66 1.31 22.21
CA GLY A 20 5.34 2.46 23.09
C GLY A 20 5.69 3.83 22.52
N ASP A 21 5.96 3.94 21.21
CA ASP A 21 6.23 5.22 20.54
C ASP A 21 4.96 6.09 20.45
N ALA A 22 5.10 7.41 20.41
CA ALA A 22 4.01 8.37 20.29
C ALA A 22 3.19 8.18 19.01
N SER A 23 3.78 7.62 17.94
CA SER A 23 3.07 7.20 16.73
C SER A 23 2.12 6.00 16.93
N THR A 24 2.30 5.26 18.04
CA THR A 24 1.43 4.17 18.50
C THR A 24 0.51 4.58 19.65
N SER A 25 0.51 5.87 20.03
CA SER A 25 -0.19 6.42 21.21
C SER A 25 -1.70 6.20 21.23
N ASN A 26 -2.33 5.94 20.08
CA ASN A 26 -3.78 5.67 19.97
C ASN A 26 -4.16 4.18 20.14
N ASN A 27 -3.36 3.38 20.87
CA ASN A 27 -3.57 1.93 21.06
C ASN A 27 -3.67 1.12 19.75
N ALA A 28 -3.14 1.68 18.65
CA ALA A 28 -3.19 1.05 17.34
C ALA A 28 -2.06 0.03 17.19
N PRO A 29 -2.33 -1.19 16.65
CA PRO A 29 -1.28 -2.17 16.39
C PRO A 29 -0.22 -1.61 15.43
N ARG A 30 1.06 -1.84 15.75
CA ARG A 30 2.18 -1.50 14.86
C ARG A 30 2.05 -2.21 13.51
N ALA A 31 2.25 -1.46 12.44
CA ALA A 31 2.31 -1.99 11.09
C ALA A 31 3.43 -3.05 10.96
N ILE A 32 3.21 -4.02 10.08
CA ILE A 32 4.18 -5.07 9.76
C ILE A 32 4.64 -4.82 8.32
N ILE A 33 5.95 -4.78 8.12
CA ILE A 33 6.58 -4.79 6.80
C ILE A 33 6.91 -6.24 6.45
N ILE A 34 6.50 -6.66 5.26
CA ILE A 34 6.76 -7.98 4.71
C ILE A 34 7.51 -7.77 3.40
N GLN A 35 8.75 -8.25 3.34
CA GLN A 35 9.52 -8.31 2.12
C GLN A 35 9.35 -9.69 1.48
N PHE A 36 8.95 -9.72 0.21
CA PHE A 36 8.82 -10.94 -0.58
C PHE A 36 10.01 -11.04 -1.54
N GLY A 37 10.54 -12.25 -1.72
CA GLY A 37 11.63 -12.51 -2.66
C GLY A 37 11.23 -12.35 -4.13
N MET A 38 9.92 -12.33 -4.44
CA MET A 38 9.39 -12.10 -5.78
C MET A 38 8.18 -11.16 -5.78
N ARG A 39 8.22 -10.14 -6.64
CA ARG A 39 7.12 -9.17 -6.84
C ARG A 39 5.80 -9.84 -7.25
N THR A 40 5.86 -10.84 -8.13
CA THR A 40 4.67 -11.56 -8.61
C THR A 40 3.89 -12.23 -7.47
N LEU A 41 4.60 -12.74 -6.46
CA LEU A 41 3.99 -13.36 -5.28
C LEU A 41 3.38 -12.32 -4.35
N ARG A 42 4.10 -11.23 -4.09
CA ARG A 42 3.56 -10.07 -3.36
C ARG A 42 2.24 -9.59 -3.98
N ASP A 43 2.21 -9.45 -5.29
CA ASP A 43 1.04 -8.96 -6.02
C ASP A 43 -0.14 -9.95 -5.99
N ASP A 44 0.13 -11.26 -6.05
CA ASP A 44 -0.89 -12.31 -5.89
C ASP A 44 -1.49 -12.33 -4.47
N VAL A 45 -0.63 -12.25 -3.44
CA VAL A 45 -1.07 -12.13 -2.03
C VAL A 45 -1.91 -10.87 -1.84
N TRP A 46 -1.48 -9.74 -2.39
CA TRP A 46 -2.23 -8.48 -2.31
C TRP A 46 -3.57 -8.56 -3.04
N LYS A 47 -3.62 -9.17 -4.23
CA LYS A 47 -4.87 -9.36 -4.95
C LYS A 47 -5.87 -10.18 -4.12
N LYS A 48 -5.42 -11.30 -3.54
CA LYS A 48 -6.26 -12.19 -2.72
C LYS A 48 -6.71 -11.55 -1.41
N SER A 49 -5.88 -10.71 -0.79
CA SER A 49 -6.20 -10.09 0.49
C SER A 49 -7.36 -9.09 0.42
N LYS A 50 -7.66 -8.51 -0.75
CA LYS A 50 -8.78 -7.58 -0.96
C LYS A 50 -10.15 -8.25 -0.71
N ASP A 51 -10.27 -9.52 -1.05
CA ASP A 51 -11.53 -10.27 -0.94
C ASP A 51 -11.53 -11.29 0.22
N ALA A 52 -10.38 -11.52 0.85
CA ALA A 52 -10.24 -12.46 1.94
C ALA A 52 -11.10 -12.09 3.16
N ARG A 53 -12.00 -13.00 3.55
CA ARG A 53 -12.89 -12.85 4.71
C ARG A 53 -12.12 -12.52 6.00
N VAL A 54 -11.04 -13.22 6.28
CA VAL A 54 -10.19 -12.95 7.46
C VAL A 54 -9.66 -11.51 7.52
N CYS A 55 -9.31 -10.92 6.37
CA CYS A 55 -8.84 -9.54 6.34
C CYS A 55 -9.96 -8.55 6.63
N LYS A 56 -11.18 -8.83 6.15
CA LYS A 56 -12.37 -8.02 6.41
C LYS A 56 -12.79 -8.12 7.87
N ASP A 57 -12.93 -9.34 8.39
CA ASP A 57 -13.42 -9.63 9.74
C ASP A 57 -12.44 -9.11 10.83
N MET A 58 -11.13 -9.16 10.57
CA MET A 58 -10.10 -8.67 11.50
C MET A 58 -9.63 -7.24 11.21
N HIS A 59 -10.26 -6.54 10.27
CA HIS A 59 -9.88 -5.19 9.83
C HIS A 59 -8.40 -5.04 9.41
N ILE A 60 -7.81 -6.11 8.84
CA ILE A 60 -6.44 -6.12 8.33
C ILE A 60 -6.43 -5.53 6.93
N ARG A 61 -5.52 -4.59 6.68
CA ARG A 61 -5.35 -3.95 5.37
C ARG A 61 -3.92 -4.08 4.88
N PHE A 62 -3.77 -4.59 3.67
CA PHE A 62 -2.52 -4.59 2.94
C PHE A 62 -2.40 -3.31 2.11
N LYS A 63 -1.25 -2.67 2.20
CA LYS A 63 -0.87 -1.50 1.40
C LYS A 63 0.59 -1.65 0.99
N GLU A 64 0.93 -1.08 -0.15
CA GLU A 64 2.33 -0.94 -0.56
C GLU A 64 3.03 0.04 0.39
N ASP A 65 4.26 -0.30 0.77
CA ASP A 65 5.15 0.62 1.47
C ASP A 65 5.89 1.44 0.43
N PHE A 66 5.74 2.76 0.53
CA PHE A 66 6.32 3.71 -0.41
C PHE A 66 7.51 4.40 0.25
N SER A 67 8.52 4.76 -0.56
CA SER A 67 9.59 5.64 -0.13
C SER A 67 9.04 6.97 0.39
N LYS A 68 9.87 7.74 1.10
CA LYS A 68 9.46 9.04 1.61
C LYS A 68 9.07 9.97 0.46
N GLU A 69 9.88 9.94 -0.60
CA GLU A 69 9.72 10.75 -1.82
C GLU A 69 8.40 10.41 -2.53
N ASP A 70 8.09 9.12 -2.68
CA ASP A 70 6.82 8.68 -3.28
C ASP A 70 5.62 9.08 -2.41
N ARG A 71 5.73 8.97 -1.08
CA ARG A 71 4.66 9.41 -0.17
C ARG A 71 4.37 10.89 -0.32
N GLU A 72 5.40 11.72 -0.40
CA GLU A 72 5.28 13.17 -0.57
C GLU A 72 4.70 13.52 -1.95
N ALA A 73 5.21 12.89 -3.02
CA ALA A 73 4.68 13.04 -4.36
C ALA A 73 3.18 12.72 -4.45
N ARG A 74 2.78 11.59 -3.85
CA ARG A 74 1.37 11.18 -3.80
C ARG A 74 0.51 12.15 -3.00
N ALA A 75 1.02 12.69 -1.91
CA ALA A 75 0.30 13.69 -1.12
C ALA A 75 0.05 14.98 -1.92
N LYS A 76 1.04 15.45 -2.70
CA LYS A 76 0.88 16.60 -3.60
C LYS A 76 -0.11 16.35 -4.74
N LEU A 77 -0.09 15.15 -5.31
CA LEU A 77 -0.93 14.79 -6.46
C LEU A 77 -2.36 14.40 -6.08
N TRP A 78 -2.60 14.01 -4.83
CA TRP A 78 -3.90 13.50 -4.39
C TRP A 78 -5.05 14.50 -4.60
N PRO A 79 -4.93 15.79 -4.23
CA PRO A 79 -5.96 16.78 -4.52
C PRO A 79 -6.33 16.84 -6.01
N LEU A 80 -5.33 16.87 -6.90
CA LEU A 80 -5.54 16.93 -8.35
C LEU A 80 -6.28 15.69 -8.87
N VAL A 81 -5.93 14.50 -8.35
CA VAL A 81 -6.63 13.26 -8.67
C VAL A 81 -8.09 13.31 -8.18
N GLN A 82 -8.34 13.88 -7.00
CA GLN A 82 -9.71 14.04 -6.48
C GLN A 82 -10.54 15.00 -7.33
N GLU A 83 -9.97 16.14 -7.75
CA GLU A 83 -10.64 17.10 -8.64
C GLU A 83 -10.96 16.49 -9.99
N ALA A 84 -10.01 15.77 -10.59
CA ALA A 84 -10.24 15.06 -11.85
C ALA A 84 -11.37 14.02 -11.72
N ARG A 85 -11.42 13.26 -10.62
CA ARG A 85 -12.52 12.32 -10.35
C ARG A 85 -13.86 13.02 -10.21
N LYS A 86 -13.91 14.15 -9.51
CA LYS A 86 -15.14 14.97 -9.36
C LYS A 86 -15.62 15.50 -10.71
N ALA A 87 -14.70 15.83 -11.61
CA ALA A 87 -14.99 16.24 -12.98
C ALA A 87 -15.34 15.06 -13.93
N GLY A 88 -15.50 13.84 -13.41
CA GLY A 88 -15.86 12.65 -14.20
C GLY A 88 -14.70 12.03 -14.98
N LYS A 89 -13.46 12.50 -14.78
CA LYS A 89 -12.27 11.99 -15.47
C LYS A 89 -11.75 10.70 -14.84
N ARG A 90 -11.11 9.86 -15.64
CA ARG A 90 -10.49 8.63 -15.14
C ARG A 90 -9.13 8.95 -14.53
N ALA A 91 -9.08 9.06 -13.20
CA ALA A 91 -7.87 9.48 -12.48
C ALA A 91 -7.44 8.52 -11.35
N PHE A 92 -6.14 8.20 -11.29
CA PHE A 92 -5.55 7.37 -10.24
C PHE A 92 -4.06 7.65 -10.02
N LEU A 93 -3.59 7.44 -8.79
CA LEU A 93 -2.16 7.51 -8.44
C LEU A 93 -1.47 6.19 -8.77
N LYS A 94 -0.25 6.26 -9.29
CA LYS A 94 0.61 5.11 -9.54
C LYS A 94 2.04 5.46 -9.14
N GLU A 95 2.60 4.70 -8.19
CA GLU A 95 3.93 4.98 -7.63
C GLU A 95 4.01 6.46 -7.19
N GLY A 96 4.98 7.23 -7.68
CA GLY A 96 5.16 8.66 -7.44
C GLY A 96 4.50 9.62 -8.46
N TYR A 97 3.62 9.16 -9.36
CA TYR A 97 2.91 10.02 -10.32
C TYR A 97 1.39 9.77 -10.35
N ALA A 98 0.66 10.60 -11.09
CA ALA A 98 -0.77 10.44 -11.34
C ALA A 98 -1.04 10.17 -12.83
N LEU A 99 -2.10 9.41 -13.11
CA LEU A 99 -2.67 9.27 -14.44
C LEU A 99 -4.05 9.90 -14.42
N ILE A 100 -4.29 10.87 -15.30
CA ILE A 100 -5.58 11.55 -15.50
C ILE A 100 -5.93 11.46 -16.98
N ASP A 101 -7.01 10.76 -17.32
CA ASP A 101 -7.41 10.42 -18.70
C ASP A 101 -6.24 9.83 -19.52
N ASN A 102 -5.53 8.89 -18.90
CA ASN A 102 -4.32 8.23 -19.40
C ASN A 102 -3.10 9.16 -19.63
N ARG A 103 -3.16 10.43 -19.22
CA ARG A 103 -2.00 11.33 -19.25
C ARG A 103 -1.27 11.31 -17.92
N ARG A 104 0.05 11.16 -17.99
CA ARG A 104 0.94 11.22 -16.82
C ARG A 104 1.03 12.65 -16.32
N VAL A 105 0.92 12.81 -14.99
CA VAL A 105 1.15 14.06 -14.27
C VAL A 105 2.14 13.78 -13.15
N ASP A 106 3.25 14.49 -13.17
CA ASP A 106 4.32 14.40 -12.19
C ASP A 106 4.13 15.41 -11.04
N PRO A 107 4.63 15.12 -9.83
CA PRO A 107 4.49 16.01 -8.68
C PRO A 107 5.33 17.27 -8.90
N THR A 108 4.69 18.44 -8.88
CA THR A 108 5.37 19.75 -8.97
C THR A 108 5.79 20.25 -7.58
#